data_AF-A0A5M9THJ5-F1
#
_entry.id   AF-A0A5M9THJ5-F1
#
_cell.length_a   1.000
_cell.length_b   1.000
_cell.length_c   1.000
_cell.angle_alpha   90.00
_cell.angle_beta   90.00
_cell.angle_gamma   90.00
#
_symmetry.space_group_name_H-M   'P 1'
#
loop_
_entity.id
_entity.type
_entity.pdbx_description
1 polymer ?
#
loop_
_entity_poly.entity_id
_entity_poly.type
_entity_poly.pdbx_seq_one_letter_code
_entity_poly.pdbx_strand_id
1 'polypeptide(L)'
;MIKAYLIDLDGTLYHGRHRIEGADQLIRTLQELGKPYLFVTNNSSRTPQGVADHLNGMGIPADASQVCTSAVAAAEYVAEESPGAKVACIGEAGLLEAIEKAGLQLTEDAPDYVIQGIDREFSYHKLTKALRWINAGSKFIMTNPDLQLPSDDGLTPGAGTIGAAIEAATGVHPTVIGKPSSVIMKSAISRLNLASHEVAVIGDNMRTDIAAGVAAGCETLLVLTGVTTRDNMDGHIQAAKARPDHVFEDLHKLMEWLSQEADQASKKG
;
A
#
# COMPACT_ATOMS: atom_id res chain seq x y z
N MET A 1 1.64 -20.24 12.44
CA MET A 1 1.99 -20.74 11.09
C MET A 1 1.37 -19.78 10.10
N ILE A 2 2.16 -19.30 9.14
CA ILE A 2 1.68 -18.34 8.14
C ILE A 2 0.74 -19.03 7.14
N LYS A 3 -0.41 -18.39 6.95
CA LYS A 3 -1.52 -18.84 6.10
C LYS A 3 -1.63 -18.00 4.83
N ALA A 4 -1.32 -16.71 4.88
CA ALA A 4 -1.43 -15.81 3.74
C ALA A 4 -0.34 -14.74 3.70
N TYR A 5 -0.20 -14.07 2.55
CA TYR A 5 0.85 -13.09 2.31
C TYR A 5 0.29 -11.74 1.81
N LEU A 6 0.83 -10.65 2.34
CA LEU A 6 0.66 -9.31 1.79
C LEU A 6 1.93 -8.92 1.07
N ILE A 7 1.85 -8.60 -0.22
CA ILE A 7 3.02 -8.44 -1.08
C ILE A 7 3.07 -7.00 -1.57
N ASP A 8 4.14 -6.29 -1.25
CA ASP A 8 4.44 -5.01 -1.88
C ASP A 8 4.70 -5.16 -3.40
N LEU A 9 4.61 -4.06 -4.14
CA LEU A 9 4.74 -4.04 -5.59
C LEU A 9 6.08 -3.44 -6.08
N ASP A 10 6.28 -2.14 -5.87
CA ASP A 10 7.42 -1.38 -6.41
C ASP A 10 8.67 -1.62 -5.57
N GLY A 11 9.68 -2.27 -6.16
CA GLY A 11 10.89 -2.70 -5.44
C GLY A 11 10.87 -4.18 -5.02
N THR A 12 9.67 -4.76 -4.96
CA THR A 12 9.44 -6.16 -4.58
C THR A 12 9.14 -7.06 -5.79
N LEU A 13 8.21 -6.67 -6.67
CA LEU A 13 7.83 -7.45 -7.86
C LEU A 13 8.28 -6.81 -9.18
N TYR A 14 8.44 -5.48 -9.21
CA TYR A 14 8.90 -4.76 -10.38
C TYR A 14 9.59 -3.43 -10.02
N HIS A 15 10.32 -2.87 -10.97
CA HIS A 15 10.87 -1.52 -10.97
C HIS A 15 10.27 -0.74 -12.14
N GLY A 16 9.26 0.09 -11.87
CA GLY A 16 8.51 0.82 -12.91
C GLY A 16 7.81 -0.12 -13.90
N ARG A 17 8.44 -0.36 -15.06
CA ARG A 17 7.95 -1.26 -16.13
C ARG A 17 8.73 -2.56 -16.25
N HIS A 18 9.77 -2.73 -15.43
CA HIS A 18 10.65 -3.88 -15.51
C HIS A 18 10.33 -4.85 -14.36
N ARG A 19 9.85 -6.04 -14.70
CA ARG A 19 9.64 -7.13 -13.75
C ARG A 19 10.96 -7.51 -13.06
N ILE A 20 10.92 -7.70 -11.75
CA ILE A 20 12.04 -8.27 -10.98
C ILE A 20 12.11 -9.77 -11.27
N GLU A 21 13.32 -10.30 -11.44
CA GLU A 21 13.52 -11.71 -11.74
C GLU A 21 12.90 -12.60 -10.65
N GLY A 22 12.10 -13.60 -11.07
CA GLY A 22 11.38 -14.49 -10.16
C GLY A 22 10.02 -13.98 -9.67
N ALA A 23 9.59 -12.75 -10.00
CA ALA A 23 8.32 -12.21 -9.49
C ALA A 23 7.08 -13.00 -9.97
N ASP A 24 7.06 -13.42 -11.23
CA ASP A 24 6.01 -14.29 -11.75
C ASP A 24 6.03 -15.69 -11.14
N GLN A 25 7.24 -16.22 -10.90
CA GLN A 25 7.44 -17.52 -10.27
C GLN A 25 7.01 -17.52 -8.81
N LEU A 26 7.25 -16.43 -8.07
CA LEU A 26 6.81 -16.27 -6.68
C LEU A 26 5.28 -16.39 -6.59
N ILE A 27 4.57 -15.67 -7.47
CA ILE A 27 3.12 -15.71 -7.49
C ILE A 27 2.60 -17.11 -7.86
N ARG A 28 3.21 -17.77 -8.86
CA ARG A 28 2.86 -19.15 -9.20
C ARG A 28 3.13 -20.12 -8.05
N THR A 29 4.25 -19.96 -7.35
CA THR A 29 4.60 -20.78 -6.18
C THR A 29 3.54 -20.64 -5.08
N LEU A 30 3.09 -19.42 -4.77
CA LEU A 30 2.02 -19.21 -3.80
C LEU A 30 0.69 -19.86 -4.23
N GLN A 31 0.36 -19.79 -5.53
CA GLN A 31 -0.82 -20.44 -6.10
C GLN A 31 -0.73 -21.98 -6.01
N GLU A 32 0.41 -22.56 -6.36
CA GLU A 32 0.66 -24.01 -6.28
C GLU A 32 0.61 -24.53 -4.84
N LEU A 33 1.11 -23.74 -3.88
CA LEU A 33 1.03 -24.04 -2.46
C LEU A 33 -0.36 -23.76 -1.85
N GLY A 34 -1.31 -23.22 -2.63
CA GLY A 34 -2.64 -22.86 -2.15
C GLY A 34 -2.62 -21.77 -1.06
N LYS A 35 -1.60 -20.90 -1.06
CA LYS A 35 -1.45 -19.82 -0.09
C LYS A 35 -2.14 -18.55 -0.62
N PRO A 36 -3.20 -18.04 0.03
CA PRO A 36 -3.81 -16.78 -0.34
C PRO A 36 -2.82 -15.62 -0.24
N TYR A 37 -2.95 -14.65 -1.13
CA TYR A 37 -2.14 -13.43 -1.09
C TYR A 37 -2.93 -12.22 -1.59
N LEU A 38 -2.52 -11.04 -1.14
CA LEU A 38 -2.97 -9.76 -1.66
C LEU A 38 -1.76 -8.88 -2.00
N PHE A 39 -1.84 -8.16 -3.11
CA PHE A 39 -0.93 -7.08 -3.45
C PHE A 39 -1.30 -5.82 -2.66
N VAL A 40 -0.32 -5.18 -2.02
CA VAL A 40 -0.54 -3.99 -1.18
C VAL A 40 0.36 -2.85 -1.64
N THR A 41 -0.24 -1.78 -2.17
CA THR A 41 0.49 -0.65 -2.75
C THR A 41 0.02 0.71 -2.22
N ASN A 42 0.97 1.63 -2.04
CA ASN A 42 0.66 3.03 -1.73
C ASN A 42 0.11 3.82 -2.94
N ASN A 43 0.07 3.25 -4.13
CA ASN A 43 -0.50 3.92 -5.30
C ASN A 43 -1.98 4.27 -5.10
N SER A 44 -2.34 5.54 -5.19
CA SER A 44 -3.74 6.02 -5.14
C SER A 44 -4.28 6.55 -6.48
N SER A 45 -3.48 6.51 -7.54
CA SER A 45 -3.89 6.97 -8.89
C SER A 45 -4.58 5.89 -9.70
N ARG A 46 -4.14 4.64 -9.58
CA ARG A 46 -4.68 3.51 -10.34
C ARG A 46 -5.80 2.81 -9.58
N THR A 47 -6.76 2.32 -10.35
CA THR A 47 -7.80 1.40 -9.85
C THR A 47 -7.18 0.03 -9.59
N PRO A 48 -7.79 -0.83 -8.74
CA PRO A 48 -7.35 -2.21 -8.57
C PRO A 48 -7.19 -2.97 -9.88
N GLN A 49 -8.11 -2.77 -10.83
CA GLN A 49 -8.01 -3.34 -12.18
C GLN A 49 -6.79 -2.81 -12.93
N GLY A 50 -6.55 -1.49 -12.91
CA GLY A 50 -5.40 -0.90 -13.60
C GLY A 50 -4.04 -1.31 -13.01
N VAL A 51 -3.99 -1.73 -11.75
CA VAL A 51 -2.80 -2.35 -11.14
C VAL A 51 -2.68 -3.81 -11.60
N ALA A 52 -3.77 -4.59 -11.57
CA ALA A 52 -3.75 -5.96 -12.06
C ALA A 52 -3.35 -6.04 -13.55
N ASP A 53 -3.88 -5.16 -14.40
CA ASP A 53 -3.53 -5.07 -15.82
C ASP A 53 -2.04 -4.76 -16.01
N HIS A 54 -1.47 -3.89 -15.17
CA HIS A 54 -0.04 -3.56 -15.19
C HIS A 54 0.83 -4.78 -14.85
N LEU A 55 0.47 -5.50 -13.79
CA LEU A 55 1.15 -6.73 -13.37
C LEU A 55 1.07 -7.80 -14.47
N ASN A 56 -0.12 -8.03 -15.03
CA ASN A 56 -0.33 -8.99 -16.11
C ASN A 56 0.44 -8.60 -17.37
N GLY A 57 0.55 -7.31 -17.69
CA GLY A 57 1.36 -6.79 -18.79
C GLY A 57 2.86 -7.08 -18.65
N MET A 58 3.34 -7.30 -17.42
CA MET A 58 4.70 -7.74 -17.10
C MET A 58 4.81 -9.26 -16.94
N GLY A 59 3.72 -10.01 -17.14
CA GLY A 59 3.67 -11.46 -16.98
C GLY A 59 3.58 -11.93 -15.52
N ILE A 60 3.23 -11.05 -14.59
CA ILE A 60 2.91 -11.41 -13.20
C ILE A 60 1.40 -11.65 -13.11
N PRO A 61 0.93 -12.88 -12.84
CA PRO A 61 -0.50 -13.17 -12.77
C PRO A 61 -1.18 -12.38 -11.65
N ALA A 62 -2.19 -11.58 -11.98
CA ALA A 62 -2.91 -10.78 -10.99
C ALA A 62 -4.41 -10.64 -11.33
N ASP A 63 -5.25 -10.75 -10.30
CA ASP A 63 -6.67 -10.37 -10.38
C ASP A 63 -6.94 -9.09 -9.57
N ALA A 64 -7.89 -8.27 -10.02
CA ALA A 64 -8.23 -7.02 -9.35
C ALA A 64 -8.70 -7.21 -7.89
N SER A 65 -9.34 -8.34 -7.58
CA SER A 65 -9.74 -8.70 -6.21
C SER A 65 -8.55 -8.92 -5.28
N GLN A 66 -7.37 -9.19 -5.83
CA GLN A 66 -6.15 -9.39 -5.08
C GLN A 66 -5.41 -8.08 -4.79
N VAL A 67 -5.87 -6.94 -5.32
CA VAL A 67 -5.18 -5.65 -5.17
C VAL A 67 -5.84 -4.80 -4.08
N CYS A 68 -5.03 -4.45 -3.07
CA CYS A 68 -5.35 -3.45 -2.06
C CYS A 68 -4.49 -2.19 -2.29
N THR A 69 -5.12 -1.13 -2.79
CA THR A 69 -4.47 0.17 -2.96
C THR A 69 -4.73 1.08 -1.77
N SER A 70 -3.86 2.07 -1.56
CA SER A 70 -4.08 3.09 -0.52
C SER A 70 -5.36 3.91 -0.74
N ALA A 71 -5.80 4.06 -1.99
CA ALA A 71 -7.08 4.68 -2.33
C ALA A 71 -8.27 3.87 -1.81
N VAL A 72 -8.29 2.56 -2.07
CA VAL A 72 -9.36 1.68 -1.59
C VAL A 72 -9.36 1.61 -0.07
N ALA A 73 -8.19 1.42 0.56
CA ALA A 73 -8.09 1.39 2.01
C ALA A 73 -8.55 2.72 2.66
N ALA A 74 -8.32 3.87 2.02
CA ALA A 74 -8.76 5.16 2.54
C ALA A 74 -10.28 5.32 2.48
N ALA A 75 -10.89 4.90 1.37
CA ALA A 75 -12.34 4.93 1.21
C ALA A 75 -13.03 3.95 2.18
N GLU A 76 -12.50 2.74 2.34
CA GLU A 76 -12.98 1.75 3.30
C GLU A 76 -12.87 2.26 4.74
N TYR A 77 -11.74 2.87 5.11
CA TYR A 77 -11.54 3.47 6.43
C TYR A 77 -12.64 4.50 6.75
N VAL A 78 -12.94 5.40 5.81
CA VAL A 78 -14.00 6.40 5.99
C VAL A 78 -15.39 5.75 6.03
N ALA A 79 -15.65 4.75 5.19
CA ALA A 79 -16.94 4.06 5.15
C ALA A 79 -17.21 3.21 6.41
N GLU A 80 -16.18 2.61 7.01
CA GLU A 80 -16.27 1.91 8.30
C GLU A 80 -16.58 2.89 9.44
N GLU A 81 -15.93 4.06 9.44
CA GLU A 81 -16.14 5.08 10.47
C GLU A 81 -17.48 5.82 10.31
N SER A 82 -17.90 6.10 9.08
CA SER A 82 -19.08 6.88 8.74
C SER A 82 -19.70 6.41 7.42
N PRO A 83 -20.55 5.36 7.45
CA PRO A 83 -21.19 4.82 6.25
C PRO A 83 -21.97 5.90 5.49
N GLY A 84 -21.71 6.03 4.19
CA GLY A 84 -22.41 6.99 3.31
C GLY A 84 -22.03 8.46 3.51
N ALA A 85 -20.92 8.75 4.19
CA ALA A 85 -20.44 10.11 4.43
C ALA A 85 -20.22 10.92 3.15
N LYS A 86 -20.33 12.24 3.28
CA LYS A 86 -20.01 13.18 2.21
C LYS A 86 -18.50 13.41 2.15
N VAL A 87 -17.90 13.23 0.99
CA VAL A 87 -16.45 13.33 0.83
C VAL A 87 -16.07 14.25 -0.32
N ALA A 88 -15.09 15.10 -0.09
CA ALA A 88 -14.38 15.79 -1.15
C ALA A 88 -13.11 15.02 -1.51
N CYS A 89 -12.82 14.90 -2.80
CA CYS A 89 -11.66 14.18 -3.31
C CYS A 89 -10.62 15.15 -3.88
N ILE A 90 -9.36 14.96 -3.50
CA ILE A 90 -8.19 15.54 -4.15
C ILE A 90 -7.33 14.39 -4.62
N GLY A 91 -7.53 13.95 -5.86
CA GLY A 91 -6.89 12.75 -6.38
C GLY A 91 -7.34 12.40 -7.79
N GLU A 92 -6.69 11.38 -8.34
CA GLU A 92 -6.97 10.85 -9.68
C GLU A 92 -8.06 9.75 -9.66
N ALA A 93 -8.30 9.14 -10.83
CA ALA A 93 -9.39 8.20 -11.08
C ALA A 93 -9.45 7.01 -10.08
N GLY A 94 -8.29 6.47 -9.68
CA GLY A 94 -8.24 5.38 -8.70
C GLY A 94 -8.89 5.72 -7.36
N LEU A 95 -8.73 6.96 -6.89
CA LEU A 95 -9.34 7.42 -5.65
C LEU A 95 -10.84 7.71 -5.81
N LEU A 96 -11.23 8.30 -6.95
CA LEU A 96 -12.64 8.55 -7.26
C LEU A 96 -13.45 7.25 -7.32
N GLU A 97 -12.93 6.23 -8.00
CA GLU A 97 -13.58 4.92 -8.09
C GLU A 97 -13.67 4.24 -6.71
N ALA A 98 -12.60 4.34 -5.89
CA ALA A 98 -12.60 3.79 -4.55
C ALA A 98 -13.68 4.41 -3.65
N ILE A 99 -13.83 5.74 -3.71
CA ILE A 99 -14.87 6.48 -2.98
C ILE A 99 -16.27 6.00 -3.37
N GLU A 100 -16.54 5.89 -4.68
CA GLU A 100 -17.83 5.44 -5.19
C GLU A 100 -18.13 3.99 -4.79
N LYS A 101 -17.15 3.09 -4.95
CA LYS A 101 -17.29 1.67 -4.58
C LYS A 101 -17.49 1.43 -3.09
N ALA A 102 -16.95 2.31 -2.24
CA ALA A 102 -17.17 2.27 -0.80
C ALA A 102 -18.56 2.82 -0.38
N GLY A 103 -19.37 3.30 -1.33
CA GLY A 103 -20.70 3.85 -1.06
C GLY A 103 -20.67 5.25 -0.43
N LEU A 104 -19.56 5.98 -0.55
CA LEU A 104 -19.42 7.35 -0.07
C LEU A 104 -19.99 8.34 -1.08
N GLN A 105 -20.44 9.49 -0.60
CA GLN A 105 -21.07 10.52 -1.44
C GLN A 105 -20.04 11.58 -1.84
N LEU A 106 -19.57 11.54 -3.08
CA LEU A 106 -18.66 12.57 -3.59
C LEU A 106 -19.39 13.93 -3.67
N THR A 107 -18.85 14.96 -3.02
CA THR A 107 -19.39 16.32 -3.03
C THR A 107 -18.31 17.37 -2.83
N GLU A 108 -18.55 18.56 -3.37
CA GLU A 108 -17.78 19.77 -3.04
C GLU A 108 -18.53 20.71 -2.07
N ASP A 109 -19.82 20.45 -1.85
CA ASP A 109 -20.67 21.20 -0.94
C ASP A 109 -20.69 20.54 0.44
N ALA A 110 -20.14 21.26 1.43
CA ALA A 110 -20.05 20.86 2.84
C ALA A 110 -19.68 19.37 3.06
N PRO A 111 -18.49 18.92 2.63
CA PRO A 111 -18.05 17.54 2.85
C PRO A 111 -17.73 17.27 4.33
N ASP A 112 -17.99 16.05 4.79
CA ASP A 112 -17.60 15.58 6.13
C ASP A 112 -16.10 15.21 6.16
N TYR A 113 -15.57 14.70 5.05
CA TYR A 113 -14.16 14.30 4.89
C TYR A 113 -13.53 14.91 3.63
N VAL A 114 -12.24 15.21 3.71
CA VAL A 114 -11.38 15.44 2.54
C VAL A 114 -10.44 14.26 2.43
N ILE A 115 -10.56 13.47 1.35
CA ILE A 115 -9.65 12.36 1.05
C ILE A 115 -8.68 12.79 -0.04
N GLN A 116 -7.39 12.73 0.27
CA GLN A 116 -6.32 13.22 -0.58
C GLN A 116 -5.36 12.10 -0.99
N GLY A 117 -5.17 11.96 -2.29
CA GLY A 117 -4.11 11.15 -2.90
C GLY A 117 -3.26 11.95 -3.87
N ILE A 118 -2.52 11.24 -4.72
CA ILE A 118 -1.78 11.92 -5.78
C ILE A 118 -2.77 12.58 -6.75
N ASP A 119 -2.47 13.81 -7.13
CA ASP A 119 -3.24 14.60 -8.08
C ASP A 119 -2.26 15.41 -8.93
N ARG A 120 -1.95 14.94 -10.14
CA ARG A 120 -1.03 15.65 -11.03
C ARG A 120 -1.60 16.97 -11.57
N GLU A 121 -2.90 17.19 -11.40
CA GLU A 121 -3.57 18.45 -11.69
C GLU A 121 -3.80 19.28 -10.42
N PHE A 122 -3.02 19.02 -9.36
CA PHE A 122 -3.08 19.82 -8.14
C PHE A 122 -2.74 21.28 -8.43
N SER A 123 -3.55 22.18 -7.91
CA SER A 123 -3.46 23.61 -8.19
C SER A 123 -3.75 24.43 -6.94
N TYR A 124 -3.39 25.72 -6.98
CA TYR A 124 -3.75 26.66 -5.91
C TYR A 124 -5.27 26.70 -5.65
N HIS A 125 -6.09 26.49 -6.69
CA HIS A 125 -7.53 26.40 -6.55
C HIS A 125 -7.95 25.17 -5.72
N LYS A 126 -7.41 23.98 -6.02
CA LYS A 126 -7.69 22.76 -5.23
C LYS A 126 -7.19 22.90 -3.79
N LEU A 127 -6.01 23.49 -3.57
CA LEU A 127 -5.49 23.81 -2.23
C LEU A 127 -6.44 24.74 -1.46
N THR A 128 -6.95 25.78 -2.12
CA THR A 128 -7.90 26.72 -1.50
C THR A 128 -9.20 26.04 -1.10
N LYS A 129 -9.71 25.10 -1.91
CA LYS A 129 -10.89 24.30 -1.54
C LYS A 129 -10.60 23.41 -0.33
N ALA A 130 -9.48 22.67 -0.36
CA ALA A 130 -9.03 21.83 0.76
C ALA A 130 -8.98 22.62 2.07
N LEU A 131 -8.33 23.80 2.03
CA LEU A 131 -8.22 24.71 3.17
C LEU A 131 -9.58 25.08 3.74
N ARG A 132 -10.54 25.46 2.87
CA ARG A 132 -11.88 25.90 3.29
C ARG A 132 -12.69 24.75 3.90
N TRP A 133 -12.66 23.57 3.28
CA TRP A 133 -13.36 22.39 3.81
C TRP A 133 -12.81 21.99 5.18
N ILE A 134 -11.48 21.88 5.30
CA ILE A 134 -10.82 21.49 6.55
C ILE A 134 -11.05 22.54 7.66
N ASN A 135 -10.95 23.84 7.35
CA ASN A 135 -11.25 24.89 8.33
C ASN A 135 -12.73 24.94 8.73
N ALA A 136 -13.63 24.44 7.88
CA ALA A 136 -15.05 24.29 8.18
C ALA A 136 -15.36 23.01 8.99
N GLY A 137 -14.36 22.18 9.28
CA GLY A 137 -14.47 21.01 10.17
C GLY A 137 -14.37 19.65 9.48
N SER A 138 -14.13 19.60 8.15
CA SER A 138 -13.94 18.32 7.47
C SER A 138 -12.71 17.59 8.00
N LYS A 139 -12.83 16.27 8.24
CA LYS A 139 -11.68 15.43 8.62
C LYS A 139 -10.75 15.24 7.42
N PHE A 140 -9.43 15.31 7.66
CA PHE A 140 -8.43 15.23 6.60
C PHE A 140 -7.78 13.84 6.55
N ILE A 141 -7.96 13.14 5.43
CA ILE A 141 -7.41 11.80 5.18
C ILE A 141 -6.37 11.87 4.07
N MET A 142 -5.17 11.34 4.31
CA MET A 142 -4.09 11.22 3.32
C MET A 142 -3.91 9.74 2.96
N THR A 143 -4.03 9.41 1.68
CA THR A 143 -3.91 8.04 1.19
C THR A 143 -2.53 7.46 1.47
N ASN A 144 -1.44 8.20 1.28
CA ASN A 144 -0.08 7.76 1.61
C ASN A 144 0.87 8.95 1.82
N PRO A 145 1.94 8.79 2.63
CA PRO A 145 2.86 9.88 2.97
C PRO A 145 4.03 10.04 1.98
N ASP A 146 4.03 9.35 0.84
CA ASP A 146 5.18 9.32 -0.06
C ASP A 146 5.41 10.71 -0.68
N LEU A 147 6.54 11.35 -0.33
CA LEU A 147 6.86 12.71 -0.76
C LEU A 147 7.28 12.77 -2.23
N GLN A 148 7.98 11.75 -2.70
CA GLN A 148 8.57 11.68 -4.04
C GLN A 148 8.29 10.33 -4.66
N LEU A 149 8.09 10.32 -5.97
CA LEU A 149 7.87 9.11 -6.75
C LEU A 149 8.91 9.03 -7.88
N PRO A 150 9.47 7.84 -8.15
CA PRO A 150 10.31 7.64 -9.32
C PRO A 150 9.49 7.77 -10.61
N SER A 151 10.07 8.39 -11.63
CA SER A 151 9.56 8.47 -13.00
C SER A 151 10.71 8.26 -14.01
N ASP A 152 10.36 8.06 -15.29
CA ASP A 152 11.33 7.85 -16.36
C ASP A 152 12.30 9.05 -16.52
N ASP A 153 11.87 10.26 -16.17
CA ASP A 153 12.60 11.53 -16.29
C ASP A 153 13.15 12.08 -14.97
N GLY A 154 13.04 11.32 -13.87
CA GLY A 154 13.61 11.69 -12.57
C GLY A 154 12.66 11.45 -11.40
N LEU A 155 12.66 12.38 -10.45
CA LEU A 155 11.77 12.35 -9.29
C LEU A 155 10.62 13.32 -9.48
N THR A 156 9.42 12.86 -9.17
CA THR A 156 8.20 13.67 -9.21
C THR A 156 7.58 13.81 -7.82
N PRO A 157 6.82 14.87 -7.54
CA PRO A 157 6.07 15.00 -6.29
C PRO A 157 5.05 13.87 -6.12
N GLY A 158 5.03 13.25 -4.94
CA GLY A 158 4.05 12.24 -4.54
C GLY A 158 2.86 12.82 -3.76
N ALA A 159 1.97 11.94 -3.29
CA ALA A 159 0.79 12.33 -2.52
C ALA A 159 1.15 13.04 -1.21
N GLY A 160 2.25 12.64 -0.56
CA GLY A 160 2.74 13.29 0.66
C GLY A 160 3.15 14.74 0.45
N THR A 161 3.66 15.11 -0.73
CA THR A 161 4.01 16.51 -1.03
C THR A 161 2.75 17.39 -1.12
N ILE A 162 1.69 16.88 -1.76
CA ILE A 162 0.40 17.57 -1.83
C ILE A 162 -0.20 17.70 -0.42
N GLY A 163 -0.19 16.62 0.35
CA GLY A 163 -0.72 16.63 1.70
C GLY A 163 0.06 17.55 2.65
N ALA A 164 1.39 17.65 2.51
CA ALA A 164 2.21 18.61 3.25
C ALA A 164 1.84 20.07 2.92
N ALA A 165 1.50 20.38 1.66
CA ALA A 165 1.02 21.71 1.29
C ALA A 165 -0.34 22.04 1.93
N ILE A 166 -1.25 21.06 1.99
CA ILE A 166 -2.57 21.21 2.63
C ILE A 166 -2.41 21.36 4.15
N GLU A 167 -1.57 20.53 4.77
CA GLU A 167 -1.25 20.60 6.19
C GLU A 167 -0.65 21.97 6.55
N ALA A 168 0.31 22.47 5.77
CA ALA A 168 0.90 23.79 5.98
C ALA A 168 -0.13 24.93 5.85
N ALA A 169 -1.10 24.80 4.93
CA ALA A 169 -2.14 25.80 4.75
C ALA A 169 -3.20 25.80 5.87
N THR A 170 -3.50 24.63 6.44
CA THR A 170 -4.61 24.42 7.39
C THR A 170 -4.15 24.36 8.84
N GLY A 171 -2.91 23.97 9.11
CA GLY A 171 -2.42 23.59 10.43
C GLY A 171 -2.97 22.25 10.94
N VAL A 172 -3.65 21.46 10.09
CA VAL A 172 -4.29 20.20 10.47
C VAL A 172 -3.51 19.01 9.89
N HIS A 173 -3.08 18.12 10.79
CA HIS A 173 -2.43 16.86 10.40
C HIS A 173 -3.45 15.85 9.85
N PRO A 174 -3.16 15.19 8.73
CA PRO A 174 -4.04 14.16 8.19
C PRO A 174 -3.94 12.84 8.95
N THR A 175 -5.01 12.05 8.90
CA THR A 175 -4.95 10.61 9.14
C THR A 175 -4.32 9.93 7.93
N VAL A 176 -3.15 9.31 8.13
CA VAL A 176 -2.39 8.62 7.07
C VAL A 176 -2.81 7.15 6.99
N ILE A 177 -3.19 6.71 5.79
CA ILE A 177 -3.73 5.36 5.54
C ILE A 177 -2.68 4.37 5.06
N GLY A 178 -1.88 4.79 4.08
CA GLY A 178 -0.86 3.98 3.43
C GLY A 178 0.35 3.71 4.32
N LYS A 179 1.21 2.81 3.86
CA LYS A 179 2.43 2.40 4.54
C LYS A 179 3.30 3.63 4.85
N PRO A 180 3.89 3.76 6.06
CA PRO A 180 4.02 2.75 7.12
C PRO A 180 2.83 2.59 8.07
N SER A 181 1.69 3.25 7.83
CA SER A 181 0.51 3.08 8.66
C SER A 181 0.04 1.62 8.64
N SER A 182 -0.39 1.12 9.81
CA SER A 182 -0.98 -0.23 9.91
C SER A 182 -2.40 -0.31 9.34
N VAL A 183 -3.03 0.83 8.99
CA VAL A 183 -4.42 0.87 8.51
C VAL A 183 -4.59 0.08 7.21
N ILE A 184 -3.75 0.31 6.21
CA ILE A 184 -3.80 -0.44 4.95
C ILE A 184 -3.55 -1.95 5.16
N MET A 185 -2.64 -2.32 6.07
CA MET A 185 -2.37 -3.72 6.39
C MET A 185 -3.58 -4.37 7.06
N LYS A 186 -4.22 -3.70 8.02
CA LYS A 186 -5.42 -4.20 8.70
C LYS A 186 -6.61 -4.34 7.77
N SER A 187 -6.79 -3.40 6.83
CA SER A 187 -7.80 -3.55 5.76
C SER A 187 -7.52 -4.80 4.92
N ALA A 188 -6.28 -5.00 4.48
CA ALA A 188 -5.91 -6.18 3.70
C ALA A 188 -6.07 -7.50 4.47
N ILE A 189 -5.66 -7.56 5.75
CA ILE A 189 -5.84 -8.73 6.63
C ILE A 189 -7.32 -9.06 6.82
N SER A 190 -8.16 -8.03 6.99
CA SER A 190 -9.61 -8.23 7.18
C SER A 190 -10.26 -8.87 5.97
N ARG A 191 -9.83 -8.53 4.74
CA ARG A 191 -10.29 -9.18 3.50
C ARG A 191 -9.93 -10.67 3.43
N LEU A 192 -8.81 -11.07 4.05
CA LEU A 192 -8.39 -12.46 4.12
C LEU A 192 -9.13 -13.25 5.20
N ASN A 193 -9.86 -12.56 6.09
CA ASN A 193 -10.53 -13.16 7.26
C ASN A 193 -9.57 -13.99 8.13
N LEU A 194 -8.39 -13.42 8.39
CA LEU A 194 -7.31 -14.02 9.19
C LEU A 194 -6.90 -13.09 10.35
N ALA A 195 -6.21 -13.65 11.34
CA ALA A 195 -5.53 -12.85 12.35
C ALA A 195 -4.14 -12.40 11.85
N SER A 196 -3.64 -11.25 12.33
CA SER A 196 -2.35 -10.69 11.87
C SER A 196 -1.17 -11.66 11.98
N HIS A 197 -1.10 -12.44 13.06
CA HIS A 197 -0.02 -13.42 13.30
C HIS A 197 -0.07 -14.65 12.37
N GLU A 198 -1.12 -14.75 11.54
CA GLU A 198 -1.25 -15.77 10.50
C GLU A 198 -0.88 -15.22 9.11
N VAL A 199 -0.47 -13.95 9.02
CA VAL A 199 -0.17 -13.25 7.78
C VAL A 199 1.28 -12.77 7.81
N ALA A 200 1.97 -12.91 6.67
CA ALA A 200 3.30 -12.36 6.48
C ALA A 200 3.30 -11.23 5.44
N VAL A 201 4.08 -10.17 5.69
CA VAL A 201 4.32 -9.08 4.74
C VAL A 201 5.63 -9.34 4.00
N ILE A 202 5.57 -9.34 2.67
CA ILE A 202 6.75 -9.40 1.79
C ILE A 202 6.95 -8.00 1.22
N GLY A 203 8.15 -7.43 1.40
CA GLY A 203 8.48 -6.12 0.86
C GLY A 203 9.98 -5.85 0.83
N ASP A 204 10.40 -4.78 0.17
CA ASP A 204 11.81 -4.38 0.03
C ASP A 204 12.17 -3.15 0.87
N ASN A 205 11.19 -2.43 1.43
CA ASN A 205 11.43 -1.18 2.12
C ASN A 205 11.15 -1.30 3.62
N MET A 206 12.23 -1.23 4.41
CA MET A 206 12.17 -1.26 5.88
C MET A 206 11.27 -0.18 6.49
N ARG A 207 11.24 1.02 5.91
CA ARG A 207 10.53 2.17 6.49
C ARG A 207 9.04 2.15 6.20
N THR A 208 8.59 1.38 5.20
CA THR A 208 7.18 1.30 4.79
C THR A 208 6.65 -0.10 5.05
N ASP A 209 7.16 -1.12 4.35
CA ASP A 209 6.55 -2.45 4.32
C ASP A 209 6.79 -3.19 5.63
N ILE A 210 8.05 -3.26 6.07
CA ILE A 210 8.42 -3.94 7.30
C ILE A 210 7.88 -3.19 8.51
N ALA A 211 8.01 -1.85 8.53
CA ALA A 211 7.41 -1.04 9.58
C ALA A 211 5.88 -1.21 9.69
N ALA A 212 5.17 -1.25 8.55
CA ALA A 212 3.72 -1.47 8.55
C ALA A 212 3.35 -2.90 8.98
N GLY A 213 4.11 -3.90 8.54
CA GLY A 213 3.92 -5.31 8.95
C GLY A 213 4.10 -5.49 10.46
N VAL A 214 5.20 -4.96 11.02
CA VAL A 214 5.44 -4.97 12.47
C VAL A 214 4.34 -4.23 13.22
N ALA A 215 3.93 -3.03 12.76
CA ALA A 215 2.86 -2.27 13.39
C ALA A 215 1.48 -2.96 13.31
N ALA A 216 1.28 -3.84 12.33
CA ALA A 216 0.07 -4.64 12.18
C ALA A 216 0.12 -5.97 12.96
N GLY A 217 1.29 -6.37 13.48
CA GLY A 217 1.50 -7.65 14.16
C GLY A 217 1.63 -8.83 13.19
N CYS A 218 2.07 -8.58 11.96
CA CYS A 218 2.38 -9.60 10.96
C CYS A 218 3.83 -10.06 11.08
N GLU A 219 4.11 -11.27 10.58
CA GLU A 219 5.47 -11.68 10.28
C GLU A 219 6.00 -10.89 9.07
N THR A 220 7.31 -10.64 9.00
CA THR A 220 7.90 -9.74 8.00
C THR A 220 9.07 -10.39 7.26
N LEU A 221 8.96 -10.41 5.93
CA LEU A 221 9.87 -11.05 4.99
C LEU A 221 10.46 -9.95 4.09
N LEU A 222 11.68 -9.50 4.42
CA LEU A 222 12.39 -8.50 3.62
C LEU A 222 13.09 -9.16 2.43
N VAL A 223 12.89 -8.62 1.23
CA VAL A 223 13.67 -8.99 0.03
C VAL A 223 14.63 -7.85 -0.33
N LEU A 224 15.87 -8.18 -0.72
CA LEU A 224 16.91 -7.18 -1.00
C LEU A 224 16.93 -6.71 -2.47
N THR A 225 15.78 -6.73 -3.13
CA THR A 225 15.62 -6.46 -4.57
C THR A 225 15.35 -4.99 -4.90
N GLY A 226 15.15 -4.13 -3.90
CA GLY A 226 14.75 -2.74 -4.07
C GLY A 226 15.49 -1.75 -3.18
N VAL A 227 14.76 -0.93 -2.43
CA VAL A 227 15.26 0.18 -1.61
C VAL A 227 16.27 -0.33 -0.57
N THR A 228 15.94 -1.42 0.13
CA THR A 228 16.86 -2.02 1.10
C THR A 228 17.77 -3.01 0.38
N THR A 229 19.08 -2.79 0.51
CA THR A 229 20.14 -3.66 -0.01
C THR A 229 21.01 -4.14 1.13
N ARG A 230 21.86 -5.14 0.87
CA ARG A 230 22.81 -5.65 1.87
C ARG A 230 23.69 -4.56 2.48
N ASP A 231 24.11 -3.59 1.66
CA ASP A 231 25.05 -2.55 2.07
C ASP A 231 24.40 -1.44 2.91
N ASN A 232 23.10 -1.21 2.75
CA ASN A 232 22.38 -0.13 3.43
C ASN A 232 21.42 -0.60 4.54
N MET A 233 21.19 -1.92 4.66
CA MET A 233 20.18 -2.51 5.54
C MET A 233 20.28 -2.06 6.99
N ASP A 234 21.49 -2.01 7.56
CA ASP A 234 21.67 -1.60 8.96
C ASP A 234 21.22 -0.16 9.22
N GLY A 235 21.47 0.74 8.27
CA GLY A 235 20.98 2.12 8.32
C GLY A 235 19.45 2.19 8.25
N HIS A 236 18.85 1.36 7.40
CA HIS A 236 17.40 1.27 7.28
C HIS A 236 16.73 0.68 8.53
N ILE A 237 17.31 -0.34 9.14
CA ILE A 237 16.86 -0.92 10.42
C ILE A 237 16.88 0.12 11.53
N GLN A 238 17.98 0.88 11.66
CA GLN A 238 18.10 1.92 12.67
C GLN A 238 17.03 3.02 12.47
N ALA A 239 16.82 3.44 11.22
CA ALA A 239 15.85 4.48 10.92
C ALA A 239 14.39 4.05 11.12
N ALA A 240 14.05 2.81 10.74
CA ALA A 240 12.71 2.25 10.90
C ALA A 240 12.40 1.90 12.37
N LYS A 241 13.43 1.74 13.21
CA LYS A 241 13.32 1.21 14.59
C LYS A 241 12.61 -0.14 14.63
N ALA A 242 12.77 -0.93 13.57
CA ALA A 242 12.17 -2.23 13.37
C ALA A 242 13.19 -3.16 12.71
N ARG A 243 13.06 -4.46 12.94
CA ARG A 243 13.83 -5.50 12.25
C ARG A 243 12.87 -6.43 11.52
N PRO A 244 13.23 -6.90 10.31
CA PRO A 244 12.46 -7.94 9.66
C PRO A 244 12.68 -9.27 10.37
N ASP A 245 11.68 -10.15 10.34
CA ASP A 245 11.79 -11.51 10.90
C ASP A 245 12.68 -12.39 10.02
N HIS A 246 12.57 -12.23 8.70
CA HIS A 246 13.39 -12.93 7.71
C HIS A 246 13.92 -11.97 6.64
N VAL A 247 15.10 -12.27 6.11
CA VAL A 247 15.75 -11.51 5.04
C VAL A 247 16.18 -12.46 3.93
N PHE A 248 15.85 -12.12 2.69
CA PHE A 248 16.17 -12.89 1.50
C PHE A 248 16.93 -12.02 0.50
N GLU A 249 17.97 -12.59 -0.12
CA GLU A 249 18.73 -11.85 -1.14
C GLU A 249 17.88 -11.52 -2.37
N ASP A 250 16.97 -12.42 -2.73
CA ASP A 250 16.10 -12.29 -3.89
C ASP A 250 14.82 -13.12 -3.72
N LEU A 251 13.96 -13.09 -4.74
CA LEU A 251 12.71 -13.84 -4.76
C LEU A 251 12.91 -15.36 -4.88
N HIS A 252 14.04 -15.82 -5.43
CA HIS A 252 14.35 -17.26 -5.52
C HIS A 252 14.62 -17.85 -4.14
N LYS A 253 15.40 -17.15 -3.30
CA LYS A 253 15.66 -17.55 -1.91
C LYS A 253 14.40 -17.51 -1.06
N LEU A 254 13.52 -16.56 -1.32
CA LEU A 254 12.20 -16.55 -0.69
C LEU A 254 11.37 -17.79 -1.10
N MET A 255 11.31 -18.14 -2.39
CA MET A 255 10.58 -19.33 -2.86
C MET A 255 11.15 -20.65 -2.30
N GLU A 256 12.47 -20.77 -2.21
CA GLU A 256 13.14 -21.92 -1.57
C GLU A 256 12.66 -22.08 -0.11
N TRP A 257 12.58 -20.97 0.63
CA TRP A 257 12.11 -20.96 2.02
C TRP A 257 10.62 -21.31 2.13
N LEU A 258 9.76 -20.71 1.30
CA LEU A 258 8.32 -20.98 1.26
C LEU A 258 8.03 -22.48 1.03
N SER A 259 8.78 -23.11 0.12
CA SER A 259 8.63 -24.54 -0.17
C SER A 259 9.04 -25.41 1.03
N GLN A 260 10.13 -25.05 1.72
CA GLN A 260 10.59 -25.77 2.91
C GLN A 260 9.61 -25.65 4.08
N GLU A 261 9.01 -24.48 4.29
CA GLU A 261 7.99 -24.25 5.30
C GLU A 261 6.73 -25.10 5.05
N ALA A 262 6.29 -25.19 3.79
CA ALA A 262 5.14 -26.01 3.40
C ALA A 262 5.38 -27.52 3.63
N ASP A 263 6.57 -28.02 3.32
CA ASP A 263 6.97 -29.41 3.57
C ASP A 263 7.01 -29.74 5.06
N GLN A 264 7.51 -28.81 5.89
CA GLN A 264 7.56 -28.98 7.34
C GLN A 264 6.16 -28.98 7.97
N ALA A 265 5.25 -28.15 7.46
CA ALA A 265 3.85 -28.14 7.88
C ALA A 265 3.16 -29.48 7.55
N SER A 266 3.40 -30.02 6.36
CA SER A 266 2.81 -31.28 5.90
C SER A 266 3.30 -32.52 6.68
N LYS A 267 4.52 -32.48 7.24
CA LYS A 267 5.08 -33.56 8.07
C LYS A 267 4.62 -33.54 9.54
N LYS A 268 4.00 -32.44 10.00
CA LYS A 268 3.55 -32.26 11.39
C LYS A 268 2.04 -32.42 11.56
N GLY A 269 1.27 -32.51 10.48
CA GLY A 269 -0.17 -32.80 10.47
C GLY A 269 -0.46 -34.28 10.20
#